data_AF-A0A2V9NEL1-F1
#
_entry.id   AF-A0A2V9NEL1-F1
#
_cell.length_a   1.000
_cell.length_b   1.000
_cell.length_c   1.000
_cell.angle_alpha   90.00
_cell.angle_beta   90.00
_cell.angle_gamma   90.00
#
_symmetry.space_group_name_H-M   'P 1'
#
loop_
_entity.id
_entity.type
_entity.pdbx_description
1 polymer ?
#
loop_
_entity_poly.entity_id
_entity_poly.type
_entity_poly.pdbx_seq_one_letter_code
_entity_poly.pdbx_strand_id
1 'polypeptide(L)'
;MWLPEFTATVNLTEVSSTPIQLQKHAIRAYYYTSLIGDETAIVSVQEKLWDRGFHAEVFKRNKSQVKSKGVDIALSKDFLSHAFFRNYEVAVLISGDGDYVPLINEVKQLGKIVYVLFFSASGLNPELRLASDRYFEMEPFFCTHWNAYLAKSSTQTP
;
A
#
# COMPACT_ATOMS: atom_id res chain seq x y z
N MET A 1 1.30 -6.10 -1.42
CA MET A 1 2.69 -6.17 -0.97
C MET A 1 2.65 -6.80 0.39
N TRP A 2 3.15 -8.02 0.47
CA TRP A 2 3.21 -8.80 1.69
C TRP A 2 4.67 -8.96 2.05
N LEU A 3 4.99 -8.73 3.32
CA LEU A 3 6.31 -8.94 3.89
C LEU A 3 6.21 -10.11 4.88
N PRO A 4 7.06 -11.13 4.77
CA PRO A 4 7.06 -12.23 5.73
C PRO A 4 7.30 -11.71 7.15
N GLU A 5 6.59 -12.27 8.14
CA GLU A 5 6.67 -11.87 9.56
C GLU A 5 6.10 -10.47 9.90
N PHE A 6 5.59 -9.72 8.92
CA PHE A 6 4.93 -8.43 9.14
C PHE A 6 3.42 -8.53 8.88
N THR A 7 2.62 -7.95 9.78
CA THR A 7 1.19 -7.71 9.53
C THR A 7 1.01 -6.37 8.81
N ALA A 8 -0.04 -6.26 8.01
CA ALA A 8 -0.33 -5.10 7.16
C ALA A 8 -0.35 -3.75 7.91
N THR A 9 -0.64 -3.77 9.20
CA THR A 9 -0.77 -2.58 10.04
C THR A 9 0.53 -2.14 10.71
N VAL A 10 1.60 -2.96 10.73
CA VAL A 10 2.84 -2.59 11.41
C VAL A 10 3.52 -1.42 10.71
N ASN A 11 4.00 -0.46 11.49
CA ASN A 11 4.77 0.66 10.98
C ASN A 11 6.13 0.17 10.45
N LEU A 12 6.36 0.39 9.15
CA LEU A 12 7.59 -0.01 8.45
C LEU A 12 8.64 1.10 8.41
N THR A 13 8.32 2.30 8.89
CA THR A 13 9.12 3.52 8.71
C THR A 13 9.45 4.17 10.05
N GLU A 14 9.91 3.42 11.07
CA GLU A 14 10.47 4.01 12.30
C GLU A 14 11.75 4.80 11.95
N VAL A 15 11.57 6.05 11.51
CA VAL A 15 12.63 6.97 11.15
C VAL A 15 12.75 8.00 12.27
N SER A 16 13.86 7.96 13.00
CA SER A 16 14.10 8.81 14.19
C SER A 16 14.19 10.32 13.88
N SER A 17 14.29 10.70 12.61
CA SER A 17 14.48 12.09 12.17
C SER A 17 13.21 12.81 11.72
N THR A 18 12.03 12.18 11.78
CA THR A 18 10.78 12.87 11.41
C THR A 18 10.11 13.55 12.62
N PRO A 19 9.70 14.83 12.49
CA PRO A 19 8.98 15.53 13.57
C PRO A 19 7.59 14.93 13.83
N ILE A 20 7.06 14.16 12.89
CA ILE A 20 5.81 13.41 13.03
C ILE A 20 6.18 11.93 13.01
N GLN A 21 6.02 11.26 14.14
CA GLN A 21 6.23 9.83 14.24
C GLN A 21 4.90 9.11 14.01
N LEU A 22 4.91 8.15 13.10
CA LEU A 22 3.77 7.24 12.93
C LEU A 22 3.60 6.40 14.20
N GLN A 23 2.35 6.07 14.53
CA GLN A 23 2.08 5.05 15.54
C GLN A 23 2.70 3.72 15.12
N LYS A 24 3.03 2.85 16.09
CA LYS A 24 3.60 1.53 15.80
C LYS A 24 2.72 0.66 14.93
N HIS A 25 1.41 0.90 14.95
CA HIS A 25 0.44 0.17 14.13
C HIS A 25 -0.65 1.10 13.60
N ALA A 26 -1.11 0.85 12.37
CA ALA A 26 -2.31 1.43 11.81
C ALA A 26 -3.57 0.71 12.33
N ILE A 27 -4.70 1.42 12.37
CA ILE A 27 -6.00 0.82 12.73
C ILE A 27 -6.53 -0.07 11.60
N ARG A 28 -6.33 0.33 10.34
CA ARG A 28 -6.75 -0.40 9.14
C ARG A 28 -5.71 -0.28 8.04
N ALA A 29 -5.54 -1.35 7.27
CA ALA A 29 -4.75 -1.37 6.06
C ALA A 29 -5.63 -1.90 4.92
N TYR A 30 -5.71 -1.17 3.82
CA TYR A 30 -6.53 -1.55 2.66
C TYR A 30 -5.64 -2.03 1.52
N TYR A 31 -6.09 -3.04 0.79
CA TYR A 31 -5.39 -3.58 -0.37
C TYR A 31 -6.30 -3.63 -1.59
N TYR A 32 -5.99 -2.83 -2.60
CA TYR A 32 -6.76 -2.76 -3.84
C TYR A 32 -6.01 -3.52 -4.92
N THR A 33 -6.66 -4.50 -5.54
CA THR A 33 -6.04 -5.26 -6.62
C THR A 33 -7.09 -5.77 -7.60
N SER A 34 -6.62 -6.32 -8.72
CA SER A 34 -7.48 -6.95 -9.70
C SER A 34 -6.85 -8.22 -10.22
N LEU A 35 -7.65 -9.25 -10.48
CA LEU A 35 -7.18 -10.47 -11.12
C LEU A 35 -8.14 -10.97 -12.20
N ILE A 36 -7.58 -11.75 -13.11
CA ILE A 36 -8.35 -12.56 -14.05
C ILE A 36 -8.56 -13.92 -13.38
N GLY A 37 -9.81 -14.25 -13.06
CA GLY A 37 -10.15 -15.49 -12.39
C GLY A 37 -11.66 -15.68 -12.29
N ASP A 38 -12.06 -16.87 -11.89
CA ASP A 38 -13.42 -17.13 -11.45
C ASP A 38 -13.64 -16.57 -10.03
N GLU A 39 -14.86 -16.73 -9.52
CA GLU A 39 -15.23 -16.25 -8.20
C GLU A 39 -14.43 -16.91 -7.07
N THR A 40 -14.09 -18.19 -7.23
CA THR A 40 -13.29 -18.94 -6.23
C THR A 40 -11.87 -18.38 -6.11
N ALA A 41 -11.25 -18.00 -7.22
CA ALA A 41 -9.94 -17.35 -7.22
C ALA A 41 -9.98 -15.98 -6.53
N ILE A 42 -11.04 -15.21 -6.72
CA ILE A 42 -11.23 -13.90 -6.06
C ILE A 42 -11.35 -14.08 -4.54
N VAL A 43 -12.23 -14.98 -4.09
CA VAL A 43 -12.43 -15.26 -2.66
C VAL A 43 -11.12 -15.74 -2.02
N SER A 44 -10.40 -16.66 -2.68
CA SER A 44 -9.11 -17.14 -2.17
C SER A 44 -8.08 -16.03 -1.99
N VAL A 45 -8.04 -15.04 -2.90
CA VAL A 45 -7.14 -13.88 -2.75
C VAL A 45 -7.58 -12.97 -1.62
N GLN A 46 -8.89 -12.74 -1.46
CA GLN A 46 -9.43 -11.97 -0.34
C GLN A 46 -9.09 -12.60 1.01
N GLU A 47 -9.31 -13.91 1.17
CA GLU A 47 -8.97 -14.66 2.38
C GLU A 47 -7.47 -14.56 2.70
N LYS A 48 -6.62 -14.80 1.70
CA LYS A 48 -5.16 -14.69 1.88
C LYS A 48 -4.71 -13.30 2.30
N LEU A 49 -5.34 -12.25 1.79
CA LEU A 49 -5.03 -10.86 2.17
C LEU A 49 -5.57 -10.54 3.56
N TRP A 50 -6.75 -11.05 3.91
CA TRP A 50 -7.35 -10.91 5.23
C TRP A 50 -6.50 -11.57 6.32
N ASP A 51 -5.99 -12.78 6.09
CA ASP A 51 -5.06 -13.47 7.00
C ASP A 51 -3.79 -12.66 7.29
N ARG A 52 -3.44 -11.72 6.40
CA ARG A 52 -2.28 -10.83 6.51
C ARG A 52 -2.62 -9.49 7.15
N GLY A 53 -3.89 -9.27 7.52
CA GLY A 53 -4.40 -8.06 8.16
C GLY A 53 -4.88 -6.96 7.20
N PHE A 54 -5.07 -7.27 5.91
CA PHE A 54 -5.61 -6.31 4.95
C PHE A 54 -7.13 -6.41 4.83
N HIS A 55 -7.79 -5.26 4.69
CA HIS A 55 -9.11 -5.14 4.09
C HIS A 55 -8.95 -5.13 2.57
N ALA A 56 -9.33 -6.23 1.91
CA ALA A 56 -9.03 -6.45 0.50
C ALA A 56 -10.21 -6.11 -0.44
N GLU A 57 -9.96 -5.18 -1.36
CA GLU A 57 -10.85 -4.84 -2.46
C GLU A 57 -10.29 -5.49 -3.74
N VAL A 58 -10.93 -6.58 -4.16
CA VAL A 58 -10.44 -7.45 -5.24
C VAL A 58 -11.39 -7.39 -6.43
N PHE A 59 -10.96 -6.70 -7.48
CA PHE A 59 -11.77 -6.48 -8.67
C PHE A 59 -11.54 -7.57 -9.72
N LYS A 60 -12.63 -8.08 -10.30
CA LYS A 60 -12.54 -8.98 -11.45
C LYS A 60 -12.09 -8.21 -12.68
N ARG A 61 -11.02 -8.66 -13.33
CA ARG A 61 -10.54 -8.11 -14.60
C ARG A 61 -10.92 -9.03 -15.75
N ASN A 62 -11.46 -8.46 -16.83
CA ASN A 62 -11.68 -9.18 -18.07
C ASN A 62 -10.37 -9.33 -18.85
N LYS A 63 -10.19 -10.45 -19.56
CA LYS A 63 -8.96 -10.70 -20.36
C LYS A 63 -8.67 -9.61 -21.41
N SER A 64 -9.70 -8.91 -21.88
CA SER A 64 -9.58 -7.82 -22.87
C SER A 64 -9.20 -6.46 -22.26
N GLN A 65 -9.21 -6.30 -20.94
CA GLN A 65 -8.89 -5.04 -20.28
C GLN A 65 -7.41 -4.97 -19.90
N VAL A 66 -6.72 -4.00 -20.48
CA VAL A 66 -5.27 -3.78 -20.28
C VAL A 66 -4.97 -3.11 -18.93
N LYS A 67 -5.80 -2.15 -18.48
CA LYS A 67 -5.65 -1.45 -17.18
C LYS A 67 -6.93 -1.55 -16.35
N SER A 68 -6.78 -1.80 -15.06
CA SER A 68 -7.87 -1.99 -14.10
C SER A 68 -8.33 -0.66 -13.51
N LYS A 69 -9.01 0.18 -14.30
CA LYS A 69 -9.48 1.51 -13.84
C LYS A 69 -10.28 1.48 -12.52
N GLY A 70 -10.96 0.37 -12.22
CA GLY A 70 -11.74 0.21 -10.99
C GLY A 70 -10.88 0.23 -9.70
N VAL A 71 -9.62 -0.23 -9.78
CA VAL A 71 -8.69 -0.24 -8.64
C VAL A 71 -8.33 1.19 -8.26
N ASP A 72 -7.90 1.99 -9.22
CA ASP A 72 -7.45 3.37 -8.98
C ASP A 72 -8.61 4.25 -8.50
N ILE A 73 -9.81 4.06 -9.05
CA ILE A 73 -11.02 4.77 -8.63
C ILE A 73 -11.41 4.41 -7.20
N ALA A 74 -11.45 3.12 -6.87
CA ALA A 74 -11.84 2.66 -5.53
C ALA A 74 -10.86 3.16 -4.46
N LEU A 75 -9.55 3.00 -4.72
CA LEU A 75 -8.51 3.50 -3.84
C LEU A 75 -8.67 5.01 -3.62
N SER A 76 -8.77 5.79 -4.70
CA SER A 76 -8.89 7.25 -4.60
C SER A 76 -10.13 7.67 -3.83
N LYS A 77 -11.27 7.01 -4.10
CA LYS A 77 -12.54 7.27 -3.41
C LYS A 77 -12.42 7.00 -1.92
N ASP A 78 -11.89 5.86 -1.51
CA ASP A 78 -11.83 5.49 -0.09
C ASP A 78 -10.78 6.31 0.66
N PHE A 79 -9.63 6.57 0.03
CA PHE A 79 -8.57 7.38 0.59
C PHE A 79 -9.06 8.81 0.89
N LEU A 80 -9.75 9.45 -0.06
CA LEU A 80 -10.33 10.79 0.11
C LEU A 80 -11.52 10.79 1.07
N SER A 81 -12.42 9.80 0.98
CA SER A 81 -13.59 9.71 1.87
C SER A 81 -13.16 9.57 3.34
N HIS A 82 -12.17 8.72 3.62
CA HIS A 82 -11.63 8.59 4.97
C HIS A 82 -10.93 9.86 5.47
N ALA A 83 -10.28 10.64 4.60
CA ALA A 83 -9.77 11.97 4.96
C ALA A 83 -10.92 12.89 5.40
N PHE A 84 -11.96 12.96 4.58
CA PHE A 84 -13.12 13.83 4.78
C PHE A 84 -13.88 13.50 6.07
N PHE A 85 -14.11 12.21 6.34
CA PHE A 85 -14.73 11.75 7.59
C PHE A 85 -13.80 11.80 8.81
N ARG A 86 -12.54 12.25 8.63
CA ARG A 86 -11.53 12.36 9.69
C ARG A 86 -11.20 11.02 10.37
N ASN A 87 -11.17 9.95 9.59
CA ASN A 87 -10.83 8.60 10.09
C ASN A 87 -9.33 8.38 10.29
N TYR A 88 -8.49 9.33 9.84
CA TYR A 88 -7.06 9.35 10.08
C TYR A 88 -6.54 10.80 10.07
N GLU A 89 -5.35 10.97 10.64
CA GLU A 89 -4.54 12.18 10.60
C GLU A 89 -3.38 12.04 9.59
N VAL A 90 -2.83 10.83 9.50
CA VAL A 90 -1.74 10.48 8.58
C VAL A 90 -2.18 9.35 7.68
N ALA A 91 -2.04 9.53 6.37
CA ALA A 91 -2.25 8.49 5.37
C ALA A 91 -0.91 7.95 4.85
N VAL A 92 -0.87 6.64 4.62
CA VAL A 92 0.26 5.96 3.98
C VAL A 92 -0.22 5.37 2.66
N LEU A 93 0.27 5.90 1.55
CA LEU A 93 -0.01 5.42 0.20
C LEU A 93 1.18 4.61 -0.31
N ILE A 94 0.96 3.33 -0.61
CA ILE A 94 1.97 2.48 -1.23
C ILE A 94 1.69 2.42 -2.74
N SER A 95 2.35 3.28 -3.52
CA SER A 95 2.18 3.36 -4.98
C SER A 95 3.34 4.10 -5.64
N GLY A 96 3.64 3.73 -6.89
CA GLY A 96 4.53 4.50 -7.78
C GLY A 96 3.80 5.29 -8.87
N ASP A 97 2.46 5.20 -8.95
CA ASP A 97 1.68 5.84 -10.03
C ASP A 97 1.49 7.34 -9.78
N GLY A 98 2.01 8.16 -10.70
CA GLY A 98 1.92 9.62 -10.65
C GLY A 98 0.49 10.15 -10.75
N ASP A 99 -0.45 9.35 -11.25
CA ASP A 99 -1.86 9.72 -11.37
C ASP A 99 -2.50 10.03 -10.01
N TYR A 100 -1.87 9.66 -8.89
CA TYR A 100 -2.33 9.95 -7.53
C TYR A 100 -1.94 11.35 -7.01
N VAL A 101 -1.15 12.15 -7.73
CA VAL A 101 -0.77 13.51 -7.30
C VAL A 101 -1.99 14.40 -6.96
N PRO A 102 -3.05 14.47 -7.80
CA PRO A 102 -4.24 15.24 -7.46
C PRO A 102 -4.91 14.77 -6.17
N LEU A 103 -5.01 13.45 -5.95
CA LEU A 103 -5.57 12.88 -4.72
C LEU A 103 -4.77 13.29 -3.48
N ILE A 104 -3.44 13.23 -3.56
CA ILE A 104 -2.56 13.64 -2.45
C ILE A 104 -2.78 15.11 -2.10
N ASN A 105 -2.86 15.98 -3.11
CA ASN A 105 -3.08 17.41 -2.92
C ASN A 105 -4.43 17.69 -2.23
N GLU A 106 -5.51 17.04 -2.66
CA GLU A 106 -6.83 17.19 -2.02
C GLU A 106 -6.85 16.71 -0.58
N VAL A 107 -6.21 15.58 -0.28
CA VAL A 107 -6.13 15.04 1.08
C VAL A 107 -5.32 15.97 1.99
N LYS A 108 -4.27 16.61 1.47
CA LYS A 108 -3.51 17.62 2.21
C LYS A 108 -4.31 18.90 2.44
N GLN A 109 -5.14 19.33 1.48
CA GLN A 109 -6.06 20.45 1.69
C GLN A 109 -7.07 20.18 2.83
N LEU A 110 -7.43 18.91 3.06
CA LEU A 110 -8.22 18.48 4.22
C LEU A 110 -7.42 18.41 5.54
N GLY A 111 -6.18 18.90 5.55
CA GLY A 111 -5.32 18.99 6.72
C GLY A 111 -4.68 17.66 7.12
N LYS A 112 -4.63 16.68 6.23
CA LYS A 112 -3.99 15.38 6.47
C LYS A 112 -2.53 15.39 6.04
N ILE A 113 -1.74 14.52 6.67
CA ILE A 113 -0.35 14.29 6.29
C ILE A 113 -0.29 13.05 5.41
N VAL A 114 0.45 13.10 4.31
CA VAL A 114 0.52 12.01 3.34
C VAL A 114 1.95 11.49 3.18
N TYR A 115 2.13 10.23 3.51
CA TYR A 115 3.36 9.47 3.33
C TYR A 115 3.19 8.60 2.08
N VAL A 116 4.17 8.64 1.18
CA VAL A 116 4.18 7.79 -0.01
C VAL A 116 5.35 6.83 0.07
N LEU A 117 5.06 5.55 -0.10
CA LEU A 117 6.00 4.45 -0.15
C LEU A 117 6.00 3.89 -1.58
N PHE A 118 7.17 3.67 -2.17
CA PHE A 118 7.28 3.25 -3.58
C PHE A 118 8.39 2.22 -3.80
N PHE A 119 8.37 1.59 -4.97
CA PHE A 119 9.38 0.64 -5.44
C PHE A 119 10.06 1.25 -6.66
N SER A 120 11.37 1.49 -6.58
CA SER A 120 12.10 2.23 -7.62
C SER A 120 12.15 1.47 -8.94
N ALA A 121 12.12 0.13 -8.91
CA ALA A 121 11.99 -0.71 -10.10
C ALA A 121 10.70 -0.49 -10.92
N SER A 122 9.67 0.15 -10.34
CA SER A 122 8.37 0.37 -11.00
C SER A 122 8.23 1.73 -11.69
N GLY A 123 9.30 2.52 -11.75
CA GLY A 123 9.29 3.87 -12.30
C GLY A 123 8.96 4.93 -11.24
N LEU A 124 9.69 6.04 -11.26
CA LEU A 124 9.56 7.13 -10.30
C LEU A 124 8.92 8.33 -10.98
N ASN A 125 7.69 8.70 -10.63
CA ASN A 125 7.20 10.02 -10.97
C ASN A 125 7.71 11.03 -9.92
N PRO A 126 8.60 11.99 -10.28
CA PRO A 126 9.14 12.95 -9.33
C PRO A 126 8.06 13.86 -8.72
N GLU A 127 6.90 14.02 -9.36
CA GLU A 127 5.78 14.82 -8.84
C GLU A 127 5.17 14.21 -7.56
N LEU A 128 5.15 12.88 -7.42
CA LEU A 128 4.69 12.22 -6.19
C LEU A 128 5.53 12.63 -4.98
N ARG A 129 6.85 12.74 -5.17
CA ARG A 129 7.78 13.17 -4.12
C ARG A 129 7.51 14.62 -3.70
N LEU A 130 7.15 15.49 -4.65
CA LEU A 130 6.88 16.90 -4.38
C LEU A 130 5.49 17.11 -3.76
N ALA A 131 4.51 16.28 -4.10
CA ALA A 131 3.16 16.34 -3.55
C ALA A 131 3.07 15.80 -2.11
N SER A 132 3.79 14.71 -1.82
CA SER A 132 3.78 14.04 -0.51
C SER A 132 4.53 14.82 0.57
N ASP A 133 4.15 14.61 1.82
CA ASP A 133 4.90 15.16 2.97
C ASP A 133 6.14 14.33 3.26
N ARG A 134 6.07 13.01 3.02
CA ARG A 134 7.21 12.09 3.11
C ARG A 134 7.18 11.09 1.96
N TYR A 135 8.36 10.71 1.51
CA TYR A 135 8.56 9.85 0.35
C TYR A 135 9.66 8.84 0.65
N PHE A 136 9.31 7.55 0.71
CA PHE A 136 10.20 6.47 1.14
C PHE A 136 10.32 5.36 0.10
N GLU A 137 11.56 5.03 -0.24
CA GLU A 137 11.86 3.88 -1.08
C GLU A 137 11.79 2.60 -0.24
N MET A 138 10.90 1.68 -0.62
CA MET A 138 10.65 0.45 0.12
C MET A 138 11.41 -0.76 -0.41
N GLU A 139 11.94 -0.69 -1.63
CA GLU A 139 12.55 -1.84 -2.29
C GLU A 139 13.77 -2.40 -1.55
N PRO A 140 14.74 -1.60 -1.05
CA PRO A 140 15.84 -2.13 -0.25
C PRO A 140 15.37 -2.85 1.01
N PHE A 141 14.46 -2.22 1.76
CA PHE A 141 13.86 -2.80 2.96
C PHE A 141 13.17 -4.13 2.63
N PHE A 142 12.37 -4.16 1.56
CA PHE A 142 11.66 -5.35 1.12
C PHE A 142 12.62 -6.49 0.78
N CYS A 143 13.62 -6.22 -0.06
CA CYS A 143 14.60 -7.23 -0.48
C CYS A 143 15.39 -7.80 0.70
N THR A 144 15.81 -6.96 1.65
CA THR A 144 16.52 -7.44 2.85
C THR A 144 15.68 -8.43 3.66
N HIS A 145 14.42 -8.08 3.98
CA HIS A 145 13.55 -8.93 4.78
C HIS A 145 13.12 -10.19 4.03
N TRP A 146 12.87 -10.06 2.73
CA TRP A 146 12.53 -11.20 1.87
C TRP A 146 13.66 -12.23 1.81
N ASN A 147 14.89 -11.78 1.58
CA ASN A 147 16.05 -12.66 1.53
C ASN A 147 16.32 -13.36 2.88
N ALA A 148 16.13 -12.63 3.99
CA ALA A 148 16.26 -13.21 5.32
C ALA A 148 15.21 -14.32 5.57
N TYR A 149 13.97 -14.11 5.15
CA TYR A 149 12.92 -15.13 5.22
C TYR A 149 13.26 -16.37 4.38
N LEU A 150 13.74 -16.19 3.15
CA LEU A 150 14.15 -17.31 2.30
C LEU A 150 15.29 -18.10 2.93
N ALA A 151 16.28 -17.43 3.53
CA ALA A 151 17.41 -18.09 4.18
C ALA A 151 16.97 -18.96 5.38
N LYS A 152 16.03 -18.47 6.20
CA LYS A 152 15.42 -19.23 7.31
C LYS A 152 14.62 -20.44 6.82
N SER A 153 13.87 -20.26 5.73
CA SER A 153 13.03 -21.32 5.15
C SER A 153 13.87 -22.45 4.57
N SER A 154 15.02 -22.13 3.96
CA SER A 154 15.97 -23.12 3.41
C SER A 154 16.68 -23.94 4.50
N THR A 155 16.81 -23.42 5.72
CA THR A 155 17.42 -24.12 6.86
C THR A 155 16.44 -24.99 7.66
N GLN A 156 15.14 -24.94 7.34
CA GLN A 156 14.07 -25.70 7.99
C GLN A 156 13.54 -26.90 7.17
N THR A 157 14.18 -27.24 6.06
CA THR A 157 13.83 -28.43 5.28
C THR A 157 14.68 -29.61 5.76
N PRO A 158 14.10 -30.72 6.26
CA PRO A 158 14.86 -31.94 6.56
C PRO A 158 15.39 -32.63 5.29
#